data_AF-A0A976GVN2-F1
#
_entry.id   AF-A0A976GVN2-F1
#
_cell.length_a   1.000
_cell.length_b   1.000
_cell.length_c   1.000
_cell.angle_alpha   90.00
_cell.angle_beta   90.00
_cell.angle_gamma   90.00
#
_symmetry.space_group_name_H-M   'P 1'
#
loop_
_entity.id
_entity.type
_entity.pdbx_description
1 polymer ?
#
loop_
_entity_poly.entity_id
_entity_poly.type
_entity_poly.pdbx_seq_one_letter_code
_entity_poly.pdbx_strand_id
1 'polypeptide(L)' 'MSREPDSTETSINSLFAKIESLLVQTWQETGHGCLTIESEKISPKKIKVIIRGSTHYRYVISPEGINEWVSKQIAEGD' A
#
# COMPACT_ATOMS: atom_id res chain seq x y z
N MET A 1 7.06 40.67 -1.49
CA MET A 1 6.15 40.12 -2.52
C MET A 1 5.77 38.73 -2.09
N SER A 2 4.51 38.51 -1.70
CA SER A 2 4.01 37.19 -1.37
C SER A 2 3.79 36.44 -2.68
N ARG A 3 4.52 35.35 -2.91
CA ARG A 3 4.22 34.43 -4.01
C ARG A 3 2.84 33.84 -3.71
N GLU A 4 1.84 34.19 -4.50
CA GLU A 4 0.60 33.43 -4.50
C GLU A 4 0.95 32.00 -4.92
N PRO A 5 0.50 30.98 -4.16
CA PRO A 5 0.77 29.61 -4.54
C PRO A 5 0.11 29.33 -5.90
N ASP A 6 0.92 28.87 -6.85
CA ASP A 6 0.43 28.47 -8.18
C ASP A 6 -0.68 27.42 -7.97
N SER A 7 -1.80 27.54 -8.68
CA SER A 7 -2.98 26.64 -8.52
C SER A 7 -2.64 25.15 -8.62
N THR A 8 -1.54 24.82 -9.29
CA THR A 8 -0.96 23.48 -9.42
C THR A 8 -0.39 22.95 -8.10
N GLU A 9 0.23 23.82 -7.31
CA GLU A 9 0.79 23.51 -5.99
C GLU A 9 -0.32 23.18 -4.99
N THR A 10 -1.45 23.88 -5.07
CA THR A 10 -2.68 23.59 -4.31
C THR A 10 -3.28 22.22 -4.68
N SER A 11 -3.21 21.83 -5.96
CA SER A 11 -3.69 20.52 -6.43
C SER A 11 -2.82 19.35 -5.95
N ILE A 12 -1.52 19.54 -5.80
CA ILE A 12 -0.61 18.49 -5.32
C ILE A 12 -0.76 18.32 -3.81
N ASN A 13 -0.82 19.42 -3.06
CA ASN A 13 -1.00 19.38 -1.61
C ASN A 13 -2.32 18.71 -1.22
N SER A 14 -3.40 18.97 -1.96
CA SER A 14 -4.69 18.30 -1.74
C SER A 14 -4.67 16.80 -2.04
N LEU A 15 -3.86 16.34 -3.00
CA LEU A 15 -3.65 14.91 -3.25
C LEU A 15 -2.92 14.25 -2.08
N PHE A 16 -1.84 14.87 -1.58
CA PHE A 16 -1.08 14.35 -0.44
C PHE A 16 -1.91 14.30 0.85
N ALA A 17 -2.73 15.33 1.11
CA ALA A 17 -3.65 15.32 2.25
C ALA A 17 -4.67 14.16 2.17
N LYS A 18 -5.13 13.81 0.97
CA LYS A 18 -5.99 12.64 0.75
C LYS A 18 -5.27 11.32 1.02
N ILE A 19 -4.01 11.21 0.57
CA ILE A 19 -3.17 10.02 0.81
C ILE A 19 -2.93 9.82 2.31
N GLU A 20 -2.61 10.90 3.02
CA GLU A 20 -2.41 10.89 4.48
C GLU A 20 -3.68 10.42 5.21
N SER A 21 -4.84 10.98 4.87
CA SER A 21 -6.12 10.58 5.45
C SER A 21 -6.41 9.08 5.23
N LEU A 22 -6.16 8.57 4.02
CA LEU A 22 -6.32 7.15 3.70
C LEU A 22 -5.36 6.25 4.48
N LEU A 23 -4.11 6.68 4.70
CA LEU A 23 -3.14 5.94 5.53
C LEU A 23 -3.62 5.82 6.97
N VAL A 24 -4.08 6.94 7.55
CA VAL A 24 -4.57 6.98 8.93
C VAL A 24 -5.80 6.09 9.10
N GLN A 25 -6.75 6.16 8.17
CA GLN A 25 -7.93 5.30 8.18
C GLN A 25 -7.56 3.81 8.06
N THR A 26 -6.69 3.46 7.11
CA THR A 26 -6.23 2.07 6.93
C THR A 26 -5.53 1.54 8.18
N TRP A 27 -4.71 2.38 8.83
CA TRP A 27 -4.06 2.05 10.09
C TRP A 27 -5.07 1.81 11.21
N GLN A 28 -6.07 2.69 11.36
CA GLN A 28 -7.11 2.56 12.38
C GLN A 28 -7.94 1.28 12.21
N GLU A 29 -8.28 0.92 10.97
CA GLU A 29 -9.12 -0.25 10.69
C GLU A 29 -8.38 -1.59 10.84
N THR A 30 -7.09 -1.61 10.55
CA THR A 30 -6.36 -2.88 10.34
C THR A 30 -5.15 -3.08 11.24
N GLY A 31 -4.74 -2.04 11.98
CA GLY A 31 -3.51 -2.02 12.78
C GLY A 31 -2.22 -1.91 11.96
N HIS A 32 -2.32 -1.86 10.62
CA HIS A 32 -1.21 -1.68 9.69
C HIS A 32 -1.58 -0.75 8.54
N GLY A 33 -0.82 0.33 8.37
CA GLY A 33 -1.01 1.28 7.26
C GLY A 33 -0.13 0.93 6.07
N CYS A 34 -0.68 0.28 5.03
CA CYS A 34 0.00 0.10 3.76
C CYS A 34 -0.86 0.65 2.62
N LEU A 35 -0.35 1.66 1.91
CA LEU A 35 -0.91 2.15 0.67
C LEU A 35 0.00 1.80 -0.49
N THR A 36 -0.58 1.29 -1.57
CA THR A 36 0.08 1.16 -2.87
C THR A 36 -0.47 2.21 -3.81
N ILE A 37 0.43 2.99 -4.42
CA ILE A 37 0.07 4.01 -5.42
C ILE A 37 0.60 3.54 -6.77
N GLU A 38 -0.32 3.35 -7.71
CA GLU A 38 -0.01 3.01 -9.09
C GLU A 38 -0.48 4.15 -10.01
N SER A 39 0.30 4.47 -11.03
CA SER A 39 -0.09 5.44 -12.05
C SER A 39 0.01 4.83 -13.44
N GLU A 40 -1.04 5.01 -14.24
CA GLU A 40 -1.12 4.53 -15.62
C GLU A 40 -1.42 5.69 -16.57
N LYS A 41 -0.72 5.76 -17.70
CA LYS A 41 -0.99 6.77 -18.73
C LYS A 41 -2.15 6.31 -19.61
N ILE A 42 -3.29 6.99 -19.50
CA ILE A 42 -4.50 6.69 -20.29
C ILE A 42 -4.57 7.51 -21.58
N SER A 43 -3.93 8.69 -21.63
CA SER A 43 -3.80 9.48 -22.87
C SER A 43 -2.60 10.46 -22.78
N PRO A 44 -2.23 11.17 -23.86
CA PRO A 44 -1.12 12.13 -23.84
C PRO A 44 -1.22 13.21 -22.77
N LYS A 45 -2.44 13.54 -22.32
CA LYS A 45 -2.72 14.57 -21.30
C LYS A 45 -3.44 14.03 -20.06
N LYS A 46 -3.57 12.70 -19.90
CA LYS A 46 -4.30 12.10 -18.77
C LYS A 46 -3.51 10.95 -18.17
N ILE A 47 -3.43 10.96 -16.84
CA ILE A 47 -2.94 9.85 -16.03
C ILE A 47 -4.09 9.36 -15.15
N LYS A 48 -4.18 8.06 -14.96
CA LYS A 48 -5.02 7.40 -13.97
C LYS A 48 -4.14 7.11 -12.76
N VAL A 49 -4.59 7.52 -11.59
CA VAL A 49 -3.92 7.20 -10.32
C VAL A 49 -4.83 6.24 -9.57
N ILE A 50 -4.29 5.11 -9.16
CA ILE A 50 -4.98 4.09 -8.37
C ILE A 50 -4.30 4.06 -7.00
N ILE A 51 -5.07 4.30 -5.94
CA ILE A 51 -4.60 4.23 -4.56
C ILE A 51 -5.31 3.04 -3.92
N ARG A 52 -4.55 2.03 -3.49
CA ARG A 52 -5.09 0.84 -2.80
C ARG A 52 -4.61 0.83 -1.35
N GLY A 53 -5.55 0.81 -0.40
CA GLY A 53 -5.28 0.38 0.97
C GLY A 53 -5.20 -1.14 1.01
N SER A 54 -4.14 -1.67 1.62
CA SER A 54 -3.92 -3.12 1.63
C SER A 54 -3.54 -3.63 3.02
N THR A 55 -4.16 -4.73 3.41
CA THR A 55 -3.70 -5.60 4.50
C THR A 55 -2.92 -6.75 3.86
N HIS A 56 -1.62 -6.58 3.63
CA HIS A 56 -0.78 -7.70 3.21
C HIS A 56 -0.19 -8.37 4.45
N TYR A 57 -0.60 -9.60 4.71
CA TYR A 57 0.16 -10.48 5.61
C TYR A 57 1.43 -10.90 4.88
N ARG A 58 2.57 -10.34 5.29
CA ARG A 58 3.88 -10.73 4.75
C ARG A 58 4.42 -11.87 5.59
N TYR A 59 4.23 -13.10 5.12
CA TYR A 59 4.90 -14.26 5.71
C TYR A 59 6.30 -14.39 5.10
N VAL A 60 7.32 -14.34 5.94
CA VAL A 60 8.67 -14.79 5.56
C VAL A 60 8.75 -16.26 5.95
N ILE A 61 8.68 -17.13 4.94
CA ILE A 61 8.85 -18.57 5.15
C ILE A 61 10.32 -18.88 4.88
N SER A 62 11.07 -19.25 5.91
CA SER A 62 12.46 -19.69 5.74
C SER A 62 12.50 -21.15 5.25
N PRO A 63 13.57 -21.58 4.56
CA PRO A 63 13.73 -22.98 4.15
C PRO A 63 13.59 -23.96 5.32
N GLU A 64 14.06 -23.58 6.52
CA GLU A 64 13.95 -24.36 7.74
C GLU A 64 12.49 -24.51 8.19
N GLY A 65 11.69 -23.44 8.10
CA GLY A 65 10.26 -23.48 8.41
C GLY A 65 9.47 -24.36 7.45
N ILE A 66 9.87 -24.43 6.17
CA ILE A 66 9.28 -25.36 5.20
C ILE A 66 9.61 -26.80 5.60
N ASN A 67 10.86 -27.10 5.90
CA ASN A 67 11.30 -28.45 6.27
C ASN A 67 10.64 -28.95 7.56
N GLU A 68 10.48 -28.07 8.55
CA GLU A 68 9.78 -28.40 9.80
C GLU A 68 8.28 -28.65 9.57
N TRP A 69 7.63 -27.85 8.73
CA TRP A 69 6.22 -28.03 8.38
C TRP A 69 5.99 -29.35 7.61
N VAL A 70 6.83 -29.64 6.62
CA VAL A 70 6.78 -30.90 5.86
C VAL A 70 7.01 -32.10 6.78
N SER A 71 7.98 -32.01 7.70
CA SER A 71 8.29 -33.11 8.63
C SER A 71 7.14 -33.40 9.60
N LYS A 72 6.41 -32.36 10.06
CA LYS A 72 5.23 -32.52 10.91
C LYS A 72 4.05 -33.17 10.15
N GLN A 73 3.81 -32.77 8.91
CA GLN A 73 2.74 -33.37 8.09
C GLN A 73 2.98 -34.85 7.77
N ILE A 74 4.24 -35.26 7.61
CA ILE A 74 4.61 -36.69 7.42
C ILE A 74 4.47 -37.48 8.72
N ALA A 75 4.75 -36.86 9.88
CA ALA A 75 4.62 -37.51 11.19
C ALA A 75 3.18 -37.66 11.68
N GLU A 76 2.25 -36.83 11.17
CA GLU A 76 0.82 -36.83 11.54
C GLU A 76 -0.05 -37.62 10.55
N GLY A 77 0.52 -38.11 9.45
CA GLY A 77 -0.16 -38.94 8.46
C GLY A 77 0.26 -40.40 8.54
N ASP A 78 -0.35 -41.13 9.48
CA ASP A 78 -0.46 -42.61 9.51
C ASP A 78 -1.95 -42.99 9.55
#